data_AF-A0A554RZ11-F1
#
_entry.id   AF-A0A554RZ11-F1
#
_cell.length_a   1.000
_cell.length_b   1.000
_cell.length_c   1.000
_cell.angle_alpha   90.00
_cell.angle_beta   90.00
_cell.angle_gamma   90.00
#
_symmetry.space_group_name_H-M   'P 1'
#
loop_
_entity.id
_entity.type
_entity.pdbx_description
1 polymer ?
#
loop_
_entity_poly.entity_id
_entity_poly.type
_entity_poly.pdbx_seq_one_letter_code
_entity_poly.pdbx_strand_id
1 'polypeptide(L)'
;MAHSAMFTEACLDTSFASTEHREALARLNTLLHPALQRIVAAEVAAGNSVVDVGIDWPDEGSVHVTLQRHFTARHAGKQAAFSLCDDPHYWHADYSTADKPRHLLIC
;
A
#
# COMPACT_ATOMS: atom_id res chain seq x y z
N MET A 1 -0.98 10.48 -19.30
CA MET A 1 -1.56 10.43 -17.95
C MET A 1 -1.86 8.97 -17.66
N ALA A 2 -1.16 8.34 -16.73
CA ALA A 2 -1.39 6.93 -16.42
C ALA A 2 -2.71 6.83 -15.65
N HIS A 3 -3.69 6.12 -16.22
CA HIS A 3 -4.89 5.75 -15.47
C HIS A 3 -4.47 4.76 -14.39
N SER A 4 -4.48 5.19 -13.13
CA SER A 4 -4.48 4.23 -12.01
C SER A 4 -5.73 3.38 -12.17
N ALA A 5 -5.58 2.06 -12.29
CA ALA A 5 -6.71 1.14 -12.20
C ALA A 5 -7.38 1.34 -10.83
N MET A 6 -8.71 1.42 -10.79
CA MET A 6 -9.41 1.50 -9.52
C MET A 6 -9.35 0.14 -8.81
N PHE A 7 -8.95 0.16 -7.54
CA PHE A 7 -8.99 -1.02 -6.66
C PHE A 7 -10.43 -1.43 -6.39
N THR A 8 -10.66 -2.74 -6.31
CA THR A 8 -11.94 -3.37 -6.01
C THR A 8 -11.76 -4.33 -4.84
N GLU A 9 -12.84 -4.85 -4.25
CA GLU A 9 -12.79 -5.81 -3.14
C GLU A 9 -11.89 -7.03 -3.41
N ALA A 10 -11.68 -7.41 -4.69
CA ALA A 10 -10.78 -8.48 -5.07
C ALA A 10 -9.30 -8.27 -4.67
N CYS A 11 -8.88 -7.04 -4.35
CA CYS A 11 -7.53 -6.77 -3.85
C CYS A 11 -7.41 -6.90 -2.32
N LEU A 12 -8.52 -6.97 -1.60
CA LEU A 12 -8.53 -7.07 -0.14
C LEU A 12 -8.41 -8.54 0.27
N ASP A 13 -7.66 -8.78 1.34
CA ASP A 13 -7.55 -10.10 1.93
C ASP A 13 -8.86 -10.51 2.62
N THR A 14 -9.09 -11.82 2.75
CA THR A 14 -10.28 -12.36 3.43
C THR A 14 -10.33 -12.02 4.93
N SER A 15 -9.20 -11.63 5.53
CA SER A 15 -9.10 -11.15 6.90
C SER A 15 -9.67 -9.75 7.11
N PHE A 16 -9.88 -8.97 6.04
CA PHE A 16 -10.42 -7.62 6.12
C PHE A 16 -11.90 -7.63 6.52
N ALA A 17 -12.26 -6.90 7.58
CA ALA A 17 -13.66 -6.84 8.02
C ALA A 17 -14.53 -6.18 6.94
N SER A 18 -15.69 -6.79 6.63
CA SER A 18 -16.58 -6.29 5.56
C SER A 18 -17.08 -4.87 5.79
N THR A 19 -17.19 -4.45 7.04
CA THR A 19 -17.53 -3.08 7.44
C THR A 19 -16.48 -2.05 7.02
N GLU A 20 -15.25 -2.48 6.80
CA GLU A 20 -14.10 -1.62 6.50
C GLU A 20 -13.76 -1.60 5.00
N HIS A 21 -14.28 -2.55 4.21
CA HIS A 21 -13.99 -2.68 2.77
C HIS A 21 -14.18 -1.37 2.01
N ARG A 22 -15.33 -0.71 2.21
CA ARG A 22 -15.65 0.55 1.53
C ARG A 22 -14.64 1.64 1.86
N GLU A 23 -14.26 1.75 3.11
CA GLU A 23 -13.34 2.79 3.57
C GLU A 23 -11.92 2.51 3.09
N ALA A 24 -11.48 1.26 3.16
CA ALA A 24 -10.20 0.82 2.62
C ALA A 24 -10.08 1.11 1.12
N LEU A 25 -11.10 0.75 0.34
CA LEU A 25 -11.14 1.03 -1.10
C LEU A 25 -11.19 2.53 -1.38
N ALA A 26 -11.89 3.33 -0.57
CA ALA A 26 -11.88 4.78 -0.71
C ALA A 26 -10.45 5.32 -0.48
N ARG A 27 -9.79 4.94 0.61
CA ARG A 27 -8.41 5.36 0.93
C ARG A 27 -7.43 4.97 -0.17
N LEU A 28 -7.49 3.72 -0.66
CA LEU A 28 -6.64 3.24 -1.76
C LEU A 28 -6.86 4.01 -3.07
N ASN A 29 -8.12 4.30 -3.42
CA ASN A 29 -8.46 4.92 -4.70
C ASN A 29 -8.31 6.44 -4.72
N THR A 30 -8.54 7.12 -3.58
CA THR A 30 -8.62 8.59 -3.54
C THR A 30 -7.53 9.28 -2.73
N LEU A 31 -6.92 8.60 -1.75
CA LEU A 31 -5.95 9.21 -0.82
C LEU A 31 -4.54 8.68 -0.99
N LEU A 32 -4.37 7.42 -1.39
CA LEU A 32 -3.04 6.83 -1.57
C LEU A 32 -2.29 7.50 -2.72
N HIS A 33 -1.02 7.87 -2.46
CA HIS A 33 -0.18 8.48 -3.46
C HIS A 33 -0.05 7.61 -4.75
N PRO A 34 -0.16 8.18 -5.96
CA PRO A 34 -0.19 7.41 -7.21
C PRO A 34 1.04 6.53 -7.47
N ALA A 35 2.20 6.87 -6.88
CA ALA A 35 3.37 5.98 -6.96
C ALA A 35 3.12 4.68 -6.20
N LEU A 36 2.57 4.74 -4.99
CA LEU A 36 2.26 3.54 -4.20
C LEU A 36 1.06 2.79 -4.77
N GLN A 37 0.04 3.48 -5.31
CA GLN A 37 -1.06 2.81 -6.02
C GLN A 37 -0.54 1.89 -7.14
N ARG A 38 0.45 2.33 -7.92
CA ARG A 38 1.05 1.50 -8.97
C ARG A 38 1.75 0.26 -8.41
N ILE A 39 2.41 0.39 -7.26
CA ILE A 39 3.08 -0.75 -6.61
C ILE A 39 2.04 -1.73 -6.08
N VAL A 40 1.01 -1.25 -5.36
CA VAL A 40 -0.09 -2.10 -4.87
C VAL A 40 -0.76 -2.83 -6.04
N ALA A 41 -1.06 -2.14 -7.14
CA ALA A 41 -1.66 -2.77 -8.32
C ALA A 41 -0.77 -3.87 -8.94
N ALA A 42 0.55 -3.66 -8.98
CA ALA A 42 1.49 -4.65 -9.47
C ALA A 42 1.57 -5.87 -8.56
N GLU A 43 1.65 -5.67 -7.24
CA GLU A 43 1.71 -6.75 -6.25
C GLU A 43 0.40 -7.54 -6.21
N VAL A 44 -0.76 -6.88 -6.29
CA VAL A 44 -2.07 -7.54 -6.39
C VAL A 44 -2.18 -8.36 -7.68
N ALA A 45 -1.71 -7.83 -8.81
CA ALA A 45 -1.66 -8.58 -10.06
C ALA A 45 -0.71 -9.79 -9.98
N ALA A 46 0.30 -9.75 -9.11
CA ALA A 46 1.20 -10.88 -8.80
C ALA A 46 0.61 -11.87 -7.78
N GLY A 47 -0.61 -11.63 -7.27
CA GLY A 47 -1.31 -12.52 -6.34
C GLY A 47 -1.13 -12.17 -4.86
N ASN A 48 -0.70 -10.96 -4.54
CA ASN A 48 -0.73 -10.42 -3.19
C ASN A 48 -2.12 -9.83 -2.86
N SER A 49 -2.37 -9.57 -1.58
CA SER A 49 -3.61 -8.98 -1.09
C SER A 49 -3.31 -7.90 -0.05
N VAL A 50 -4.18 -6.90 0.04
CA VAL A 50 -4.12 -5.84 1.05
C VAL A 50 -4.83 -6.33 2.31
N VAL A 51 -4.14 -6.26 3.46
CA VAL A 51 -4.65 -6.74 4.75
C VAL A 51 -5.06 -5.60 5.67
N ASP A 52 -4.48 -4.43 5.48
CA ASP A 52 -4.77 -3.25 6.26
C ASP A 52 -4.53 -1.96 5.46
N VAL A 53 -5.32 -0.93 5.74
CA VAL A 53 -5.18 0.41 5.17
C VAL A 53 -5.46 1.42 6.27
N GLY A 54 -4.42 1.99 6.86
CA GLY A 54 -4.55 3.03 7.88
C GLY A 54 -4.18 4.44 7.36
N ILE A 55 -4.46 5.43 8.19
CA ILE A 55 -4.22 6.86 7.90
C ILE A 55 -3.51 7.56 9.06
N ASP A 56 -3.04 8.79 8.79
CA ASP A 56 -2.46 9.73 9.77
C ASP A 56 -1.17 9.25 10.46
N TRP A 57 -0.56 8.21 9.91
CA TRP A 57 0.78 7.73 10.28
C TRP A 57 1.55 7.35 9.00
N PRO A 58 2.83 7.72 8.85
CA PRO A 58 3.74 8.34 9.83
C PRO A 58 3.60 9.86 9.98
N ASP A 59 2.97 10.55 9.02
CA ASP A 59 2.60 11.96 9.11
C ASP A 59 1.06 12.11 9.09
N GLU A 60 0.51 13.20 9.63
CA GLU A 60 -0.92 13.54 9.46
C GLU A 60 -1.29 13.59 7.95
N GLY A 61 -2.39 12.96 7.58
CA GLY A 61 -2.83 12.82 6.18
C GLY A 61 -2.10 11.73 5.37
N SER A 62 -1.15 11.01 5.97
CA SER A 62 -0.54 9.85 5.31
C SER A 62 -1.54 8.72 5.13
N VAL A 63 -1.30 7.87 4.13
CA VAL A 63 -1.94 6.56 4.01
C VAL A 63 -0.85 5.51 4.11
N HIS A 64 -1.03 4.52 4.97
CA HIS A 64 -0.18 3.33 5.00
C HIS A 64 -1.00 2.10 4.62
N VAL A 65 -0.39 1.24 3.82
CA VAL A 65 -1.01 0.01 3.32
C VAL A 65 -0.13 -1.16 3.71
N THR A 66 -0.75 -2.22 4.21
CA THR A 66 -0.04 -3.47 4.54
C THR A 66 -0.47 -4.57 3.58
N LEU A 67 0.50 -5.30 3.03
CA LEU A 67 0.27 -6.46 2.18
C LEU A 67 0.38 -7.76 2.97
N GLN A 68 -0.31 -8.80 2.51
CA GLN A 68 -0.30 -10.13 3.14
C GLN A 68 1.03 -10.87 2.97
N ARG A 69 1.77 -10.58 1.89
CA ARG A 69 3.03 -11.26 1.55
C ARG A 69 4.12 -10.24 1.24
N HIS A 70 5.37 -10.68 1.35
CA HIS A 70 6.54 -9.89 0.94
C HIS A 70 6.41 -9.42 -0.52
N PHE A 71 6.99 -8.24 -0.80
CA PHE A 71 7.05 -7.72 -2.16
C PHE A 71 7.68 -8.72 -3.13
N THR A 72 6.98 -8.96 -4.25
CA THR A 72 7.39 -9.93 -5.25
C THR A 72 8.47 -9.39 -6.18
N ALA A 73 8.58 -8.06 -6.31
CA ALA A 73 9.59 -7.40 -7.11
C ALA A 73 10.04 -6.06 -6.54
N ARG A 74 11.17 -5.55 -7.06
CA ARG A 74 11.69 -4.23 -6.71
C ARG A 74 11.09 -3.16 -7.60
N HIS A 75 10.12 -2.43 -7.06
CA HIS A 75 9.39 -1.34 -7.71
C HIS A 75 9.94 0.06 -7.38
N ALA A 76 11.12 0.14 -6.78
CA ALA A 76 11.71 1.39 -6.30
C ALA A 76 11.97 2.38 -7.44
N GLY A 77 11.73 3.67 -7.17
CA GLY A 77 11.96 4.73 -8.15
C GLY A 77 11.99 6.12 -7.49
N LYS A 78 12.03 7.17 -8.31
CA LYS A 78 12.15 8.56 -7.82
C LYS A 78 11.03 9.01 -6.87
N GLN A 79 9.86 8.36 -6.94
CA GLN A 79 8.67 8.74 -6.17
C GLN A 79 8.36 7.77 -5.02
N ALA A 80 9.05 6.64 -4.95
CA ALA A 80 8.85 5.61 -3.95
C ALA A 80 10.20 4.96 -3.65
N ALA A 81 10.78 5.30 -2.50
CA ALA A 81 12.02 4.72 -2.02
C ALA A 81 11.70 3.42 -1.28
N PHE A 82 12.47 2.37 -1.54
CA PHE A 82 12.37 1.14 -0.77
C PHE A 82 13.34 1.13 0.39
N SER A 83 12.92 0.57 1.52
CA SER A 83 13.74 0.23 2.66
C SER A 83 13.52 -1.24 3.05
N LEU A 84 14.62 -1.97 3.31
CA LEU A 84 14.56 -3.29 3.94
C LEU A 84 14.68 -3.08 5.45
N CYS A 85 13.63 -3.38 6.20
CA CYS A 85 13.64 -3.31 7.66
C CYS A 85 14.13 -4.63 8.26
N ASP A 86 13.67 -5.74 7.70
CA ASP A 86 13.92 -7.12 8.16
C ASP A 86 13.66 -7.30 9.66
N ASP A 87 12.59 -6.66 10.16
CA ASP A 87 12.25 -6.69 11.58
C ASP A 87 11.29 -7.85 11.88
N PRO A 88 11.68 -8.82 12.74
CA PRO A 88 10.84 -9.98 13.06
C PRO A 88 9.57 -9.65 13.86
N HIS A 89 9.46 -8.45 14.45
CA HIS A 89 8.31 -8.03 15.24
C HIS A 89 7.37 -7.09 14.49
N TYR A 90 7.82 -6.50 13.39
CA TYR A 90 7.06 -5.51 12.63
C TYR A 90 6.84 -5.99 11.20
N TRP A 91 7.64 -5.50 10.25
CA TRP A 91 7.51 -5.81 8.84
C TRP A 91 8.87 -6.03 8.19
N HIS A 92 8.84 -6.74 7.08
CA HIS A 92 10.04 -7.13 6.37
C HIS A 92 10.61 -5.97 5.55
N ALA A 93 9.76 -5.25 4.81
CA ALA A 93 10.19 -4.13 3.99
C ALA A 93 9.09 -3.08 3.82
N ASP A 94 9.48 -1.88 3.42
CA ASP A 94 8.56 -0.80 3.07
C ASP A 94 8.95 -0.04 1.81
N TYR A 95 7.95 0.54 1.16
CA TYR A 95 8.11 1.66 0.25
C TYR A 95 7.56 2.93 0.88
N SER A 96 8.33 4.01 0.83
CA SER A 96 7.93 5.34 1.29
C SER A 96 7.96 6.37 0.17
N THR A 97 6.96 7.26 0.14
CA THR A 97 6.96 8.37 -0.82
C THR A 97 8.02 9.41 -0.48
N ALA A 98 8.54 10.08 -1.51
CA ALA A 98 9.56 11.10 -1.34
C ALA A 98 8.98 12.45 -0.88
N ASP A 99 7.73 12.72 -1.24
CA ASP A 99 6.94 13.90 -0.90
C ASP A 99 6.14 13.73 0.40
N LYS A 100 5.66 14.86 0.94
CA LYS A 100 4.85 14.95 2.15
C LYS A 100 3.36 15.11 1.79
N PRO A 101 2.43 14.49 2.54
CA PRO A 101 2.69 13.56 3.65
C PRO A 101 3.31 12.26 3.15
N ARG A 102 4.13 11.60 4.00
CA ARG A 102 4.82 10.38 3.60
C ARG A 102 3.84 9.21 3.65
N HIS A 103 3.48 8.68 2.50
CA HIS A 103 2.70 7.45 2.42
C HIS A 103 3.64 6.25 2.53
N LEU A 104 3.11 5.14 3.06
CA LEU A 104 3.84 3.89 3.23
C LEU A 104 3.11 2.71 2.57
N LEU A 105 3.88 1.78 2.05
CA LEU A 105 3.43 0.46 1.66
C LEU A 105 4.34 -0.55 2.33
N ILE A 106 3.78 -1.48 3.07
CA ILE A 106 4.46 -2.37 4.01
C ILE A 106 4.16 -3.82 3.63
N CYS A 107 5.13 -4.72 3.83
CA CYS A 107 4.95 -6.16 3.63
C CYS A 107 5.64 -7.01 4.71
#